data_AF-A0A256ZV37-F1
#
_entry.id   AF-A0A256ZV37-F1
#
_cell.length_a   1.000
_cell.length_b   1.000
_cell.length_c   1.000
_cell.angle_alpha   90.00
_cell.angle_beta   90.00
_cell.angle_gamma   90.00
#
_symmetry.space_group_name_H-M   'P 1'
#
loop_
_entity.id
_entity.type
_entity.pdbx_description
1 polymer ?
#
loop_
_entity_poly.entity_id
_entity_poly.type
_entity_poly.pdbx_seq_one_letter_code
_entity_poly.pdbx_strand_id
1 'polypeptide(L)'
;MIKTLSDLLVLSICPVFLCGPLEEILYRGYLFTATLQRVRRVWIAFTINAFVFASIHYAFGPGVMLFILLWTYIPCWLYYKSGSIYPSILFHSLNNLLAYVMLPLLFTPT
;
A
#
# COMPACT_ATOMS: atom_id res chain seq x y z
N MET A 1 0.62 -14.53 14.29
CA MET A 1 -0.22 -15.74 14.41
C MET A 1 -1.54 -15.29 15.01
N ILE A 2 -2.62 -15.30 14.22
CA ILE A 2 -3.95 -14.90 14.70
C ILE A 2 -4.41 -15.99 15.66
N LYS A 3 -4.59 -15.65 16.93
CA LYS A 3 -4.98 -16.61 17.99
C LYS A 3 -6.38 -16.35 18.51
N THR A 4 -6.82 -15.10 18.42
CA THR A 4 -8.09 -14.65 18.99
C THR A 4 -8.93 -13.91 17.95
N LEU A 5 -10.23 -13.79 18.23
CA LEU A 5 -11.12 -12.93 17.45
C LEU A 5 -10.64 -11.47 17.48
N SER A 6 -10.06 -11.02 18.60
CA SER A 6 -9.52 -9.67 18.71
C SER A 6 -8.37 -9.44 17.73
N ASP A 7 -7.45 -10.39 17.60
CA ASP A 7 -6.36 -10.31 16.62
C ASP A 7 -6.91 -10.19 15.19
N LEU A 8 -7.89 -11.01 14.85
CA LEU A 8 -8.54 -10.99 13.54
C LEU A 8 -9.21 -9.65 13.26
N LEU A 9 -9.93 -9.10 14.23
CA LEU A 9 -10.62 -7.81 14.10
C LEU A 9 -9.62 -6.67 13.94
N VAL A 10 -8.58 -6.63 14.76
CA VAL A 10 -7.53 -5.58 14.68
C VAL A 10 -6.81 -5.65 13.33
N LEU A 11 -6.39 -6.84 12.90
CA LEU A 11 -5.69 -7.04 11.63
C LEU A 11 -6.59 -6.87 10.40
N SER A 12 -7.92 -6.95 10.55
CA SER A 12 -8.83 -6.60 9.46
C SER A 12 -9.08 -5.09 9.45
N ILE A 13 -9.50 -4.51 10.57
CA ILE A 13 -9.95 -3.11 10.63
C ILE A 13 -8.79 -2.16 10.38
N CYS A 14 -7.66 -2.32 11.08
CA CYS A 14 -6.57 -1.36 11.04
C CYS A 14 -5.87 -1.34 9.67
N PRO A 15 -5.18 -2.40 9.21
CA PRO A 15 -4.40 -2.31 7.97
C PRO A 15 -5.28 -2.37 6.70
N VAL A 16 -6.39 -3.12 6.69
CA VAL A 16 -7.19 -3.32 5.46
C VAL A 16 -8.14 -2.15 5.22
N PHE A 17 -8.93 -1.77 6.24
CA PHE A 17 -10.02 -0.81 6.08
C PHE A 17 -9.67 0.62 6.51
N LEU A 18 -8.62 0.82 7.30
CA LEU A 18 -8.20 2.15 7.78
C LEU A 18 -6.89 2.61 7.13
N CYS A 19 -5.77 1.96 7.43
CA CYS A 19 -4.44 2.39 7.00
C CYS A 19 -4.28 2.33 5.49
N GLY A 20 -4.67 1.23 4.82
CA GLY A 20 -4.59 1.12 3.36
C GLY A 20 -5.24 2.31 2.63
N PRO A 21 -6.54 2.60 2.89
CA PRO A 21 -7.19 3.78 2.32
C PRO A 21 -6.54 5.12 2.69
N LEU A 22 -6.16 5.32 3.96
CA LEU A 22 -5.50 6.55 4.41
C LEU A 22 -4.16 6.77 3.70
N GLU A 23 -3.36 5.72 3.54
CA GLU A 23 -2.10 5.76 2.82
C GLU A 23 -2.31 6.09 1.34
N GLU A 24 -3.31 5.52 0.67
CA GLU A 24 -3.61 5.91 -0.70
C GLU A 24 -4.00 7.40 -0.81
N ILE A 25 -4.81 7.91 0.11
CA ILE A 25 -5.21 9.33 0.14
C ILE A 25 -3.99 10.24 0.27
N LEU A 26 -3.08 9.93 1.20
CA LEU A 26 -1.89 10.73 1.42
C LEU A 26 -0.88 10.60 0.28
N TYR A 27 -0.56 9.39 -0.16
CA TYR A 27 0.52 9.17 -1.12
C TYR A 27 0.06 9.34 -2.56
N ARG A 28 -1.12 8.84 -2.95
CA ARG A 28 -1.62 8.96 -4.34
C ARG A 28 -2.41 10.25 -4.50
N GLY A 29 -3.38 10.48 -3.62
CA GLY A 29 -4.24 11.65 -3.67
C GLY A 29 -3.46 12.97 -3.54
N TYR A 30 -2.57 13.06 -2.54
CA TYR A 30 -1.83 14.29 -2.26
C TYR A 30 -0.41 14.28 -2.87
N LEU A 31 0.50 13.44 -2.37
CA LEU A 31 1.93 13.53 -2.73
C LEU A 31 2.17 13.31 -4.23
N PHE A 32 1.64 12.22 -4.78
CA PHE A 32 1.81 11.86 -6.18
C PHE A 32 1.17 12.88 -7.12
N THR A 33 -0.05 13.34 -6.84
CA THR A 33 -0.71 14.43 -7.59
C THR A 33 0.10 15.72 -7.57
N ALA A 34 0.58 16.13 -6.39
CA ALA A 34 1.41 17.33 -6.25
C ALA A 34 2.76 17.20 -6.97
N THR A 35 3.28 15.97 -7.09
CA THR A 35 4.51 15.68 -7.84
C THR A 35 4.25 15.70 -9.34
N LEU A 36 3.16 15.10 -9.82
CA LEU A 36 2.74 15.13 -11.23
C LEU A 36 2.58 16.55 -11.77
N GLN A 37 2.11 17.48 -10.94
CA GLN A 37 1.97 18.89 -11.31
C GLN A 37 3.32 19.61 -11.48
N ARG A 38 4.40 19.10 -10.88
CA ARG A 38 5.73 19.74 -10.89
C ARG A 38 6.71 19.11 -11.87
N VAL A 39 6.53 17.83 -12.21
CA VAL A 39 7.47 17.11 -13.09
C VAL A 39 6.89 16.93 -14.48
N ARG A 40 7.71 17.14 -15.52
CA ARG A 40 7.30 16.91 -16.92
C ARG A 40 7.11 15.43 -17.27
N ARG A 41 7.78 14.53 -16.58
CA ARG A 41 7.84 13.09 -16.93
C ARG A 41 7.14 12.27 -15.84
N VAL A 42 6.07 11.58 -16.22
CA VAL A 42 5.23 10.79 -15.32
C VAL A 42 6.03 9.73 -14.56
N TRP A 43 6.97 9.04 -15.22
CA TRP A 43 7.79 8.03 -14.56
C TRP A 43 8.67 8.58 -13.43
N ILE A 44 9.04 9.86 -13.46
CA ILE A 44 9.76 10.51 -12.36
C ILE A 44 8.84 10.63 -11.15
N ALA A 45 7.59 11.03 -11.33
CA ALA A 45 6.61 11.10 -10.24
C ALA A 45 6.37 9.71 -9.63
N PHE A 46 6.29 8.66 -10.44
CA PHE A 46 6.16 7.28 -9.95
C PHE A 46 7.35 6.90 -9.09
N THR A 47 8.56 7.18 -9.59
CA THR A 47 9.81 6.84 -8.92
C THR A 47 9.92 7.56 -7.58
N ILE A 48 9.66 8.88 -7.55
CA ILE A 48 9.67 9.66 -6.30
C ILE A 48 8.66 9.10 -5.30
N ASN A 49 7.42 8.85 -5.73
CA ASN A 49 6.39 8.33 -4.84
C ASN A 49 6.74 6.93 -4.30
N ALA A 50 7.30 6.06 -5.14
CA ALA A 50 7.75 4.73 -4.75
C ALA A 50 8.89 4.78 -3.72
N PHE A 51 9.90 5.64 -3.92
CA PHE A 51 10.99 5.79 -2.95
C PHE A 51 10.51 6.34 -1.61
N VAL A 52 9.67 7.38 -1.62
CA VAL A 52 9.13 7.96 -0.38
C VAL A 52 8.28 6.93 0.37
N PHE A 53 7.36 6.26 -0.33
CA PHE A 53 6.49 5.26 0.28
C PHE A 53 7.28 4.07 0.82
N ALA A 54 8.24 3.53 0.07
CA ALA A 54 9.08 2.44 0.56
C ALA A 54 9.97 2.84 1.75
N SER A 55 10.46 4.08 1.79
CA SER A 55 11.37 4.55 2.85
C SER A 55 10.74 4.54 4.25
N ILE A 56 9.45 4.86 4.37
CA ILE A 56 8.76 4.86 5.66
C ILE A 56 8.53 3.44 6.21
N HIS A 57 8.72 2.42 5.39
CA HIS A 57 8.59 1.00 5.75
C HIS A 57 9.91 0.38 6.20
N TYR A 58 10.93 1.19 6.54
CA TYR A 58 12.27 0.70 6.91
C TYR A 58 12.28 -0.31 8.06
N ALA A 59 11.30 -0.23 8.97
CA ALA A 59 11.18 -1.13 10.11
C ALA A 59 10.92 -2.61 9.71
N PHE A 60 10.44 -2.87 8.48
CA PHE A 60 10.22 -4.23 7.97
C PHE A 60 11.47 -4.85 7.33
N GLY A 61 12.57 -4.12 7.26
CA GLY A 61 13.84 -4.59 6.70
C GLY A 61 13.95 -4.47 5.17
N PRO A 62 15.17 -4.63 4.62
CA PRO A 62 15.48 -4.24 3.25
C PRO A 62 14.74 -5.06 2.18
N GLY A 63 14.47 -6.33 2.44
CA GLY A 63 13.74 -7.19 1.50
C GLY A 63 12.29 -6.73 1.30
N VAL A 64 11.60 -6.40 2.39
CA VAL A 64 10.22 -5.88 2.33
C VAL A 64 10.20 -4.49 1.73
N MET A 65 11.15 -3.62 2.06
CA MET A 65 11.27 -2.31 1.42
C MET A 65 11.44 -2.42 -0.09
N LEU A 66 12.29 -3.33 -0.57
CA LEU A 66 12.49 -3.55 -2.01
C LEU A 66 11.20 -4.04 -2.69
N PHE A 67 10.47 -4.94 -2.05
CA PHE A 67 9.16 -5.37 -2.52
C PHE A 67 8.19 -4.18 -2.62
N ILE A 68 8.07 -3.37 -1.56
CA ILE A 68 7.18 -2.20 -1.52
C ILE A 68 7.56 -1.17 -2.59
N LEU A 69 8.86 -0.93 -2.80
CA LEU A 69 9.35 -0.02 -3.83
C LEU A 69 8.82 -0.41 -5.22
N LEU A 70 8.95 -1.68 -5.60
CA LEU A 70 8.46 -2.17 -6.89
C LEU A 70 6.94 -2.22 -6.93
N TRP A 71 6.32 -2.71 -5.86
CA TRP A 71 4.87 -2.85 -5.72
C TRP A 71 4.15 -1.51 -5.88
N THR A 72 4.72 -0.41 -5.36
CA THR A 72 4.11 0.94 -5.39
C THR A 72 3.84 1.47 -6.80
N TYR A 73 4.53 0.94 -7.82
CA TYR A 73 4.27 1.33 -9.21
C TYR A 73 2.85 0.95 -9.66
N ILE A 74 2.29 -0.15 -9.15
CA ILE A 74 0.96 -0.63 -9.52
C ILE A 74 -0.14 0.36 -9.09
N PRO A 75 -0.27 0.74 -7.81
CA PRO A 75 -1.28 1.70 -7.39
C PRO A 75 -1.03 3.11 -7.94
N CYS A 76 0.22 3.51 -8.21
CA CYS A 76 0.50 4.75 -8.96
C CYS A 76 -0.07 4.68 -10.39
N TRP A 77 0.14 3.55 -11.07
CA TRP A 77 -0.39 3.31 -12.41
C TRP A 77 -1.92 3.27 -12.42
N LEU A 78 -2.54 2.57 -11.48
CA LEU A 78 -3.99 2.51 -11.34
C LEU A 78 -4.60 3.90 -11.14
N TYR A 79 -4.02 4.70 -10.25
CA TYR A 79 -4.47 6.07 -10.01
C TYR A 79 -4.30 6.93 -11.28
N TYR A 80 -3.10 6.92 -11.87
CA TYR A 80 -2.79 7.71 -13.05
C TYR A 80 -3.67 7.34 -14.26
N LYS A 81 -3.93 6.05 -14.47
CA LYS A 81 -4.69 5.56 -15.62
C LYS A 81 -6.19 5.76 -15.46
N SER A 82 -6.72 5.58 -14.25
CA SER A 82 -8.15 5.67 -13.99
C SER A 82 -8.62 7.10 -13.66
N GLY A 83 -7.72 7.98 -13.22
CA GLY A 83 -8.09 9.29 -12.67
C GLY A 83 -8.88 9.20 -11.35
N SER A 84 -8.92 8.02 -10.73
CA SER A 84 -9.70 7.73 -9.52
C SER A 84 -8.81 7.06 -8.47
N ILE A 85 -9.05 7.37 -7.20
CA ILE A 85 -8.30 6.80 -6.08
C ILE A 85 -8.79 5.41 -5.67
N TYR A 86 -10.04 5.08 -5.96
CA TYR A 86 -10.67 3.85 -5.51
C TYR A 86 -10.00 2.57 -6.04
N PRO A 87 -9.53 2.49 -7.31
CA PRO A 87 -8.78 1.31 -7.78
C PRO A 87 -7.50 1.05 -6.98
N SER A 88 -6.77 2.12 -6.62
CA SER A 88 -5.56 2.00 -5.80
C SER A 88 -5.87 1.60 -4.36
N ILE A 89 -6.95 2.16 -3.77
CA ILE A 89 -7.47 1.76 -2.45
C ILE A 89 -7.83 0.29 -2.44
N LEU A 90 -8.61 -0.16 -3.42
CA LEU A 90 -9.03 -1.55 -3.51
C LEU A 90 -7.81 -2.48 -3.63
N PHE A 91 -6.88 -2.16 -4.53
CA PHE A 91 -5.66 -2.96 -4.72
C PHE A 91 -4.83 -3.06 -3.44
N HIS A 92 -4.63 -1.93 -2.75
CA HIS A 92 -3.87 -1.90 -1.50
C HIS A 92 -4.58 -2.63 -0.36
N SER A 93 -5.87 -2.39 -0.17
CA SER A 93 -6.66 -3.11 0.85
C SER A 93 -6.66 -4.61 0.59
N LEU A 94 -6.79 -5.07 -0.66
CA LEU A 94 -6.70 -6.50 -0.99
C LEU A 94 -5.31 -7.07 -0.69
N ASN A 95 -4.24 -6.33 -0.97
CA ASN A 95 -2.88 -6.72 -0.60
C ASN A 95 -2.75 -6.85 0.93
N ASN A 96 -3.29 -5.90 1.69
CA ASN A 96 -3.25 -5.94 3.15
C ASN A 96 -4.10 -7.09 3.71
N LEU A 97 -5.26 -7.37 3.12
CA LEU A 97 -6.08 -8.52 3.48
C LEU A 97 -5.31 -9.83 3.27
N LEU A 98 -4.64 -9.96 2.13
CA LEU A 98 -3.81 -11.12 1.85
C LEU A 98 -2.66 -11.25 2.86
N ALA A 99 -1.90 -10.17 3.07
CA ALA A 99 -0.69 -10.17 3.89
C ALA A 99 -0.97 -10.32 5.40
N TYR A 100 -1.96 -9.61 5.94
CA TYR A 100 -2.21 -9.52 7.37
C TYR A 100 -3.28 -10.50 7.87
N VAL A 101 -4.14 -11.02 7.00
CA VAL A 101 -5.24 -11.91 7.40
C VAL A 101 -5.13 -13.28 6.72
N MET A 102 -5.14 -13.35 5.39
CA MET A 102 -5.23 -14.65 4.70
C MET A 102 -3.98 -15.51 4.87
N LEU A 103 -2.78 -14.95 4.64
CA LEU A 103 -1.54 -15.70 4.80
C LEU A 103 -1.33 -16.17 6.26
N PRO A 104 -1.50 -15.33 7.29
CA PRO A 104 -1.39 -15.77 8.67
C PRO A 104 -2.36 -16.88 9.05
N LEU A 105 -3.59 -16.90 8.48
CA LEU A 105 -4.56 -17.97 8.71
C LEU A 105 -4.19 -19.28 8.01
N LEU A 106 -3.64 -19.20 6.79
CA LEU A 106 -3.22 -20.38 6.03
C LEU A 106 -1.99 -21.08 6.62
N PHE A 107 -1.08 -20.32 7.24
CA PHE A 107 0.15 -20.83 7.83
C PHE A 107 0.11 -20.96 9.35
N THR A 108 -1.06 -20.78 9.98
CA THR A 108 -1.25 -21.16 11.38
C THR A 108 -1.27 -22.68 11.48
N PRO A 109 -0.32 -23.32 12.18
CA PRO A 109 -0.45 -24.74 12.47
C PRO A 109 -1.71 -24.96 13.31
N THR A 110 -2.56 -25.88 12.86
CA THR A 110 -3.77 -26.35 13.56
C THR A 110 -3.41 -26.97 14.90
#